data_AF-A0A9D6TTE1-F1
#
_entry.id   AF-A0A9D6TTE1-F1
#
_cell.length_a   1.000
_cell.length_b   1.000
_cell.length_c   1.000
_cell.angle_alpha   90.00
_cell.angle_beta   90.00
_cell.angle_gamma   90.00
#
_symmetry.space_group_name_H-M   'P 1'
#
loop_
_entity.id
_entity.type
_entity.pdbx_description
1 polymer ?
#
loop_
_entity_poly.entity_id
_entity_poly.type
_entity_poly.pdbx_seq_one_letter_code
_entity_poly.pdbx_strand_id
1 'polypeptide(L)'
;MRSRWSPEEAGALGELDLLVYASRLIGAETSLVVWGGGNTSIKIGERDHRGREVTVLRVKGSGSDLKSVQRKDFPGARMDDILALLERQEMDDQEMVGYLARALQEPGGPRPSIETLLHGFLPAYAVIHTHADAIVSLSNNERAREVIPGVYGKDVIALPYRRPGFRISREVADALAEHPEAKALILERHGTITWGAVVRDAYEATLELITRAEEAIAERKRGRRVFGGPRVPVLGAAERRAAALAVAPRLRGRLSGRRRVILALDDSAAVMEFVSSAAAPGLSQVGPATPDHTIYTKRLPCFVGADRADDFDTLAAAVERSVDEFVEAYTRYFEAHRFEGAELVDPLPRVVLVPGLGMFTA
;
A
#
# COMPACT_ATOMS: atom_id res chain seq x y z
N MET A 1 12.78 -7.20 -9.52
CA MET A 1 11.91 -6.53 -10.52
C MET A 1 12.66 -6.15 -11.82
N ARG A 2 11.97 -6.00 -12.97
CA ARG A 2 12.57 -5.50 -14.22
C ARG A 2 12.05 -4.09 -14.56
N SER A 3 12.95 -3.20 -14.99
CA SER A 3 12.58 -1.86 -15.47
C SER A 3 11.70 -1.94 -16.72
N ARG A 4 10.59 -1.19 -16.71
CA ARG A 4 9.67 -1.01 -17.84
C ARG A 4 9.87 0.36 -18.52
N TRP A 5 10.94 1.07 -18.16
CA TRP A 5 11.26 2.37 -18.71
C TRP A 5 11.66 2.28 -20.19
N SER A 6 10.98 3.04 -21.04
CA SER A 6 11.30 3.21 -22.46
C SER A 6 12.02 4.53 -22.67
N PRO A 7 13.32 4.53 -23.04
CA PRO A 7 14.05 5.76 -23.34
C PRO A 7 13.44 6.56 -24.50
N GLU A 8 12.86 5.87 -25.49
CA GLU A 8 12.22 6.48 -26.65
C GLU A 8 10.96 7.27 -26.25
N GLU A 9 10.05 6.62 -25.52
CA GLU A 9 8.82 7.28 -25.05
C GLU A 9 9.16 8.42 -24.09
N ALA A 10 10.06 8.18 -23.13
CA ALA A 10 10.46 9.16 -22.13
C ALA A 10 11.15 10.40 -22.74
N GLY A 11 11.95 10.22 -23.79
CA GLY A 11 12.71 11.31 -24.44
C GLY A 11 11.84 12.35 -25.13
N ALA A 12 10.58 12.04 -25.43
CA ALA A 12 9.63 12.94 -26.06
C ALA A 12 8.76 13.74 -25.06
N LEU A 13 8.86 13.47 -23.75
CA LEU A 13 7.98 14.02 -22.74
C LEU A 13 8.58 15.25 -22.04
N GLY A 14 7.74 16.25 -21.77
CA GLY A 14 8.08 17.35 -20.86
C GLY A 14 8.08 16.89 -19.40
N GLU A 15 8.61 17.72 -18.49
CA GLU A 15 8.87 17.36 -17.08
C GLU A 15 7.67 16.70 -16.36
N LEU A 16 6.49 17.35 -16.40
CA LEU A 16 5.30 16.82 -15.73
C LEU A 16 4.74 15.56 -16.44
N ASP A 17 4.85 15.48 -17.77
CA ASP A 17 4.41 14.28 -18.49
C ASP A 17 5.35 13.10 -18.21
N LEU A 18 6.64 13.36 -18.01
CA LEU A 18 7.61 12.36 -17.61
C LEU A 18 7.32 11.82 -16.20
N LEU A 19 6.90 12.68 -15.27
CA LEU A 19 6.42 12.25 -13.96
C LEU A 19 5.15 11.39 -14.09
N VAL A 20 4.17 11.80 -14.90
CA VAL A 20 2.95 11.01 -15.16
C VAL A 20 3.31 9.64 -15.73
N TYR A 21 4.24 9.59 -16.68
CA TYR A 21 4.75 8.36 -17.28
C TYR A 21 5.36 7.42 -16.22
N ALA A 22 6.32 7.91 -15.43
CA ALA A 22 6.96 7.14 -14.38
C ALA A 22 5.97 6.66 -13.31
N SER A 23 5.02 7.52 -12.94
CA SER A 23 3.94 7.20 -12.00
C SER A 23 3.09 6.03 -12.48
N ARG A 24 2.74 6.00 -13.78
CA ARG A 24 2.01 4.89 -14.38
C ARG A 24 2.83 3.62 -14.45
N LEU A 25 4.14 3.71 -14.68
CA LEU A 25 5.03 2.54 -14.62
C LEU A 25 5.09 1.95 -13.21
N ILE A 26 5.08 2.78 -12.16
CA ILE A 26 5.01 2.31 -10.77
C ILE A 26 3.62 1.73 -10.48
N GLY A 27 2.55 2.47 -10.79
CA GLY A 27 1.16 2.05 -10.52
C GLY A 27 0.69 0.84 -11.33
N ALA A 28 1.34 0.53 -12.44
CA ALA A 28 1.08 -0.70 -13.18
C ALA A 28 1.68 -1.95 -12.53
N GLU A 29 2.46 -1.83 -11.45
CA GLU A 29 2.97 -2.95 -10.66
C GLU A 29 2.28 -2.96 -9.28
N THR A 30 1.36 -3.90 -9.09
CA THR A 30 0.53 -3.96 -7.88
C THR A 30 1.32 -4.34 -6.63
N SER A 31 2.50 -4.97 -6.77
CA SER A 31 3.37 -5.24 -5.63
C SER A 31 4.12 -4.00 -5.11
N LEU A 32 4.13 -2.90 -5.88
CA LEU A 32 4.71 -1.61 -5.44
C LEU A 32 3.66 -0.72 -4.79
N VAL A 33 2.48 -0.66 -5.39
CA VAL A 33 1.42 0.23 -4.96
C VAL A 33 0.07 -0.30 -5.44
N VAL A 34 -0.95 -0.10 -4.62
CA VAL A 34 -2.34 -0.43 -4.97
C VAL A 34 -3.24 0.76 -4.68
N TRP A 35 -4.23 0.96 -5.55
CA TRP A 35 -5.32 1.92 -5.37
C TRP A 35 -4.82 3.36 -5.14
N GLY A 36 -5.24 3.99 -4.04
CA GLY A 36 -4.87 5.35 -3.66
C GLY A 36 -3.53 5.47 -2.93
N GLY A 37 -2.83 4.37 -2.63
CA GLY A 37 -1.53 4.38 -1.95
C GLY A 37 -0.42 4.97 -2.82
N GLY A 38 0.75 5.21 -2.21
CA GLY A 38 1.96 5.72 -2.87
C GLY A 38 1.84 7.10 -3.53
N ASN A 39 2.95 7.82 -3.60
CA ASN A 39 2.97 9.19 -4.13
C ASN A 39 4.24 9.45 -4.92
N THR A 40 4.13 10.29 -5.93
CA THR A 40 5.26 10.71 -6.75
C THR A 40 5.25 12.22 -6.88
N SER A 41 6.42 12.83 -7.02
CA SER A 41 6.54 14.27 -7.21
C SER A 41 7.76 14.69 -8.01
N ILE A 42 7.68 15.88 -8.60
CA ILE A 42 8.83 16.66 -9.08
C ILE A 42 8.80 18.08 -8.53
N LYS A 43 9.97 18.73 -8.46
CA LYS A 43 10.12 20.15 -8.14
C LYS A 43 10.55 20.89 -9.40
N ILE A 44 9.70 21.79 -9.91
CA ILE A 44 9.92 22.49 -11.19
C ILE A 44 9.73 23.99 -11.05
N GLY A 45 10.35 24.77 -11.94
CA GLY A 45 10.18 26.22 -12.00
C GLY A 45 8.91 26.60 -12.75
N GLU A 46 8.07 27.45 -12.15
CA GLU A 46 6.84 27.95 -12.75
C GLU A 46 6.61 29.43 -12.43
N ARG A 47 5.63 30.06 -13.11
CA ARG A 47 5.19 31.41 -12.78
C ARG A 47 3.99 31.38 -11.87
N ASP A 48 4.05 32.12 -10.76
CA ASP A 48 2.88 32.33 -9.89
C ASP A 48 1.85 33.29 -10.53
N HIS A 49 0.72 33.51 -9.83
CA HIS A 49 -0.34 34.42 -10.27
C HIS A 49 0.11 35.89 -10.45
N ARG A 50 1.29 36.28 -9.94
CA ARG A 50 1.90 37.60 -10.12
C ARG A 50 2.94 37.62 -11.23
N GLY A 51 3.17 36.49 -11.90
CA GLY A 51 4.18 36.31 -12.93
C GLY A 51 5.60 36.10 -12.39
N ARG A 52 5.78 35.91 -11.08
CA ARG A 52 7.10 35.66 -10.47
C ARG A 52 7.52 34.23 -10.69
N GLU A 53 8.80 34.01 -10.98
CA GLU A 53 9.36 32.66 -11.03
C GLU A 53 9.47 32.10 -9.61
N VAL A 54 8.89 30.92 -9.41
CA VAL A 54 8.83 30.20 -8.14
C VAL A 54 9.10 28.71 -8.39
N THR A 55 9.67 28.02 -7.40
CA THR A 55 9.76 26.56 -7.45
C THR A 55 8.46 25.96 -6.92
N VAL A 56 7.88 25.04 -7.68
CA VAL A 56 6.61 24.37 -7.36
C VAL A 56 6.86 22.87 -7.23
N LEU A 57 6.40 22.30 -6.12
CA LEU A 57 6.27 20.86 -5.94
C LEU A 57 4.99 20.38 -6.63
N ARG A 58 5.13 19.68 -7.75
CA ARG A 58 4.05 18.93 -8.39
C ARG A 58 4.00 17.54 -7.78
N VAL A 59 3.01 17.26 -6.95
CA VAL A 59 2.89 16.00 -6.19
C VAL A 59 1.52 15.36 -6.42
N LYS A 60 1.46 14.03 -6.49
CA LYS A 60 0.19 13.30 -6.62
C LYS A 60 -0.83 13.77 -5.57
N GLY A 61 -2.02 14.15 -6.03
CA GLY A 61 -3.15 14.54 -5.20
C GLY A 61 -3.80 13.36 -4.47
N SER A 62 -4.54 13.68 -3.42
CA SER A 62 -5.31 12.68 -2.68
C SER A 62 -6.47 12.14 -3.54
N GLY A 63 -6.63 10.81 -3.56
CA GLY A 63 -7.71 10.12 -4.27
C GLY A 63 -7.39 9.68 -5.70
N SER A 64 -6.21 9.99 -6.24
CA SER A 64 -5.79 9.55 -7.58
C SER A 64 -4.96 8.25 -7.52
N ASP A 65 -5.19 7.35 -8.47
CA ASP A 65 -4.44 6.08 -8.61
C ASP A 65 -3.26 6.27 -9.56
N LEU A 66 -2.03 5.96 -9.09
CA LEU A 66 -0.78 6.07 -9.88
C LEU A 66 -0.86 5.32 -11.22
N LYS A 67 -1.62 4.24 -11.31
CA LYS A 67 -1.83 3.48 -12.54
C LYS A 67 -2.51 4.29 -13.64
N SER A 68 -3.33 5.26 -13.26
CA SER A 68 -4.17 6.04 -14.18
C SER A 68 -4.02 7.56 -14.08
N VAL A 69 -3.07 8.05 -13.28
CA VAL A 69 -2.86 9.51 -13.09
C VAL A 69 -2.68 10.24 -14.42
N GLN A 70 -3.12 11.48 -14.44
CA GLN A 70 -3.00 12.45 -15.51
C GLN A 70 -2.35 13.72 -14.96
N ARG A 71 -2.01 14.69 -15.81
CA ARG A 71 -1.40 15.96 -15.38
C ARG A 71 -2.21 16.67 -14.28
N LYS A 72 -3.54 16.64 -14.38
CA LYS A 72 -4.45 17.26 -13.40
C LYS A 72 -4.35 16.65 -12.01
N ASP A 73 -3.84 15.43 -11.89
CA ASP A 73 -3.69 14.72 -10.61
C ASP A 73 -2.43 15.14 -9.84
N PHE A 74 -1.68 16.13 -10.33
CA PHE A 74 -0.48 16.68 -9.71
C PHE A 74 -0.67 18.17 -9.34
N PRO A 75 -1.45 18.49 -8.29
CA PRO A 75 -1.53 19.85 -7.78
C PRO A 75 -0.14 20.39 -7.43
N GLY A 76 0.04 21.70 -7.67
CA GLY A 76 1.28 22.39 -7.31
C GLY A 76 1.21 22.97 -5.89
N ALA A 77 2.27 22.80 -5.11
CA ALA A 77 2.49 23.54 -3.86
C ALA A 77 3.80 24.34 -3.96
N ARG A 78 3.79 25.62 -3.57
CA ARG A 78 4.97 26.48 -3.66
C ARG A 78 6.03 26.05 -2.65
N MET A 79 7.25 25.82 -3.12
CA MET A 79 8.33 25.30 -2.27
C MET A 79 8.73 26.26 -1.15
N ASP A 80 8.67 27.58 -1.36
CA ASP A 80 9.00 28.54 -0.29
C ASP A 80 8.04 28.38 0.91
N ASP A 81 6.74 28.19 0.65
CA ASP A 81 5.75 27.92 1.68
C ASP A 81 6.01 26.55 2.34
N ILE A 82 6.37 25.53 1.56
CA ILE A 82 6.67 24.19 2.11
C ILE A 82 7.93 24.23 2.99
N LEU A 83 9.02 24.83 2.53
CA LEU A 83 10.29 24.85 3.25
C LEU A 83 10.24 25.70 4.53
N ALA A 84 9.39 26.73 4.57
CA ALA A 84 9.14 27.49 5.80
C ALA A 84 8.63 26.60 6.96
N LEU A 85 8.00 25.46 6.64
CA LEU A 85 7.55 24.51 7.66
C LEU A 85 8.69 23.74 8.34
N LEU A 86 9.91 23.74 7.79
CA LEU A 86 11.06 23.13 8.45
C LEU A 86 11.40 23.85 9.78
N GLU A 87 10.99 25.10 9.97
CA GLU A 87 11.18 25.86 11.20
C GLU A 87 10.25 25.41 12.34
N ARG A 88 9.21 24.63 12.03
CA ARG A 88 8.22 24.15 13.00
C ARG A 88 8.57 22.74 13.49
N GLN A 89 8.34 22.50 14.77
CA GLN A 89 8.60 21.21 15.41
C GLN A 89 7.39 20.27 15.37
N GLU A 90 6.18 20.83 15.46
CA GLU A 90 4.93 20.06 15.49
C GLU A 90 3.84 20.80 14.69
N MET A 91 2.90 20.03 14.18
CA MET A 91 1.70 20.50 13.47
C MET A 91 0.69 19.35 13.44
N ASP A 92 -0.58 19.62 13.76
CA ASP A 92 -1.62 18.61 13.65
C ASP A 92 -2.15 18.45 12.20
N ASP A 93 -2.89 17.36 11.95
CA ASP A 93 -3.38 17.02 10.60
C ASP A 93 -4.32 18.10 10.03
N GLN A 94 -5.14 18.76 10.85
CA GLN A 94 -6.08 19.79 10.40
C GLN A 94 -5.35 21.09 10.05
N GLU A 95 -4.40 21.49 10.90
CA GLU A 95 -3.53 22.64 10.66
C GLU A 95 -2.71 22.42 9.38
N MET A 96 -2.13 21.22 9.21
CA MET A 96 -1.35 20.86 8.02
C MET A 96 -2.17 20.93 6.75
N VAL A 97 -3.37 20.35 6.73
CA VAL A 97 -4.28 20.44 5.57
C VAL A 97 -4.63 21.89 5.26
N GLY A 98 -4.95 22.69 6.29
CA GLY A 98 -5.26 24.11 6.14
C GLY A 98 -4.07 24.94 5.64
N TYR A 99 -2.85 24.60 6.05
CA TYR A 99 -1.62 25.25 5.58
C TYR A 99 -1.36 24.91 4.11
N LEU A 100 -1.36 23.62 3.76
CA LEU A 100 -1.11 23.15 2.40
C LEU A 100 -2.12 23.72 1.40
N ALA A 101 -3.38 23.90 1.81
CA ALA A 101 -4.41 24.54 0.98
C ALA A 101 -4.06 26.00 0.61
N ARG A 102 -3.36 26.73 1.49
CA ARG A 102 -2.89 28.09 1.23
C ARG A 102 -1.61 28.11 0.39
N ALA A 103 -0.80 27.06 0.47
CA ALA A 103 0.43 26.89 -0.29
C ALA A 103 0.20 26.50 -1.77
N LEU A 104 -1.03 26.19 -2.17
CA LEU A 104 -1.36 25.74 -3.52
C LEU A 104 -1.03 26.79 -4.59
N GLN A 105 -0.40 26.32 -5.67
CA GLN A 105 -0.12 27.09 -6.87
C GLN A 105 -1.42 27.47 -7.59
N GLU A 106 -2.36 26.53 -7.71
CA GLU A 106 -3.69 26.75 -8.25
C GLU A 106 -4.76 26.65 -7.15
N PRO A 107 -5.32 27.78 -6.68
CA PRO A 107 -6.41 27.76 -5.71
C PRO A 107 -7.64 26.98 -6.23
N GLY A 108 -8.25 26.16 -5.37
CA GLY A 108 -9.41 25.34 -5.75
C GLY A 108 -9.07 24.10 -6.58
N GLY A 109 -7.80 23.85 -6.86
CA GLY A 109 -7.34 22.60 -7.47
C GLY A 109 -7.49 21.38 -6.56
N PRO A 110 -7.11 20.19 -7.05
CA PRO A 110 -7.13 18.96 -6.25
C PRO A 110 -6.32 19.12 -4.97
N ARG A 111 -6.79 18.49 -3.89
CA ARG A 111 -6.06 18.50 -2.62
C ARG A 111 -4.76 17.70 -2.78
N PRO A 112 -3.61 18.26 -2.39
CA PRO A 112 -2.35 17.54 -2.45
C PRO A 112 -2.36 16.42 -1.40
N SER A 113 -1.50 15.41 -1.56
CA SER A 113 -1.41 14.30 -0.59
C SER A 113 -1.13 14.80 0.83
N ILE A 114 -1.61 14.08 1.84
CA ILE A 114 -1.21 14.33 3.25
C ILE A 114 0.31 14.13 3.43
N GLU A 115 0.94 13.43 2.51
CA GLU A 115 2.36 13.11 2.48
C GLU A 115 3.20 14.13 1.72
N THR A 116 2.59 15.24 1.28
CA THR A 116 3.28 16.31 0.53
C THR A 116 4.58 16.76 1.19
N LEU A 117 4.63 16.80 2.52
CA LEU A 117 5.82 17.23 3.26
C LEU A 117 6.97 16.22 3.18
N LEU A 118 6.70 14.91 3.06
CA LEU A 118 7.75 13.91 2.80
C LEU A 118 8.49 14.21 1.49
N HIS A 119 7.73 14.63 0.47
CA HIS A 119 8.28 15.01 -0.82
C HIS A 119 8.97 16.37 -0.80
N GLY A 120 8.37 17.34 -0.11
CA GLY A 120 8.84 18.72 -0.06
C GLY A 120 10.12 18.90 0.74
N PHE A 121 10.26 18.23 1.88
CA PHE A 121 11.45 18.35 2.71
C PHE A 121 12.67 17.60 2.17
N LEU A 122 12.46 16.67 1.24
CA LEU A 122 13.54 15.96 0.59
C LEU A 122 14.16 16.85 -0.51
N PRO A 123 15.46 17.23 -0.41
CA PRO A 123 16.11 18.17 -1.33
C PRO A 123 16.54 17.51 -2.66
N ALA A 124 15.61 16.82 -3.33
CA ALA A 124 15.84 16.20 -4.63
C ALA A 124 14.75 16.62 -5.63
N TYR A 125 15.11 16.60 -6.92
CA TYR A 125 14.22 16.98 -8.01
C TYR A 125 13.00 16.05 -8.07
N ALA A 126 13.22 14.74 -8.16
CA ALA A 126 12.16 13.73 -8.24
C ALA A 126 12.14 12.87 -6.97
N VAL A 127 10.94 12.54 -6.49
CA VAL A 127 10.74 11.70 -5.30
C VAL A 127 9.62 10.69 -5.57
N ILE A 128 9.85 9.44 -5.19
CA ILE A 128 8.89 8.34 -5.31
C ILE A 128 8.71 7.69 -3.94
N HIS A 129 7.46 7.64 -3.49
CA HIS A 129 7.03 6.96 -2.29
C HIS A 129 6.12 5.78 -2.66
N THR A 130 6.40 4.59 -2.12
CA THR A 130 5.62 3.37 -2.39
C THR A 130 5.38 2.56 -1.12
N HIS A 131 4.31 1.76 -1.11
CA HIS A 131 3.96 0.84 -0.03
C HIS A 131 4.28 -0.61 -0.43
N ALA A 132 5.46 -0.82 -1.00
CA ALA A 132 5.76 -2.07 -1.67
C ALA A 132 5.75 -3.29 -0.73
N ASP A 133 5.12 -4.38 -1.18
CA ASP A 133 4.88 -5.59 -0.39
C ASP A 133 6.17 -6.16 0.21
N ALA A 134 7.26 -6.16 -0.57
CA ALA A 134 8.55 -6.67 -0.12
C ALA A 134 9.16 -5.80 1.00
N ILE A 135 9.04 -4.48 0.92
CA ILE A 135 9.54 -3.55 1.94
C ILE A 135 8.72 -3.68 3.22
N VAL A 136 7.40 -3.73 3.10
CA VAL A 136 6.50 -3.92 4.24
C VAL A 136 6.73 -5.31 4.86
N SER A 137 7.02 -6.34 4.08
CA SER A 137 7.39 -7.66 4.59
C SER A 137 8.70 -7.64 5.40
N LEU A 138 9.69 -6.86 4.97
CA LEU A 138 10.93 -6.68 5.73
C LEU A 138 10.75 -5.80 6.96
N SER A 139 9.84 -4.83 6.95
CA SER A 139 9.70 -3.87 8.06
C SER A 139 8.60 -4.21 9.08
N ASN A 140 7.60 -5.01 8.71
CA ASN A 140 6.54 -5.51 9.60
C ASN A 140 6.98 -6.75 10.37
N ASN A 141 8.24 -6.79 10.81
CA ASN A 141 8.78 -7.91 11.54
C ASN A 141 9.47 -7.42 12.82
N GLU A 142 9.38 -8.17 13.91
CA GLU A 142 9.94 -7.78 15.21
C GLU A 142 11.47 -7.60 15.18
N ARG A 143 12.13 -8.16 14.18
CA ARG A 143 13.57 -8.07 13.91
C ARG A 143 13.89 -7.11 12.76
N ALA A 144 12.99 -6.18 12.39
CA ALA A 144 13.22 -5.23 11.28
C ALA A 144 14.55 -4.49 11.40
N ARG A 145 14.92 -4.08 12.62
CA ARG A 145 16.19 -3.41 12.93
C ARG A 145 17.46 -4.25 12.68
N GLU A 146 17.33 -5.58 12.62
CA GLU A 146 18.42 -6.49 12.23
C GLU A 146 18.34 -6.81 10.73
N VAL A 147 17.13 -7.08 10.24
CA VAL A 147 16.87 -7.55 8.87
C VAL A 147 17.20 -6.46 7.85
N ILE A 148 16.75 -5.23 8.07
CA ILE A 148 16.92 -4.13 7.11
C ILE A 148 18.41 -3.83 6.90
N PRO A 149 19.26 -3.61 7.94
CA PRO A 149 20.70 -3.43 7.72
C PRO A 149 21.37 -4.65 7.08
N GLY A 150 20.88 -5.86 7.33
CA GLY A 150 21.38 -7.08 6.68
C GLY A 150 21.14 -7.12 5.17
N VAL A 151 20.09 -6.46 4.67
CA VAL A 151 19.77 -6.37 3.23
C VAL A 151 20.42 -5.13 2.60
N TYR A 152 20.40 -4.02 3.32
CA TYR A 152 20.72 -2.71 2.76
C TYR A 152 22.05 -2.12 3.19
N GLY A 153 22.64 -2.61 4.28
CA GLY A 153 23.82 -2.02 4.88
C GLY A 153 23.55 -0.57 5.29
N LYS A 154 24.48 0.32 4.95
CA LYS A 154 24.41 1.76 5.21
C LYS A 154 23.75 2.57 4.09
N ASP A 155 23.39 1.94 2.97
CA ASP A 155 22.85 2.66 1.80
C ASP A 155 21.43 3.20 2.06
N VAL A 156 20.74 2.67 3.07
CA VAL A 156 19.32 2.93 3.33
C VAL A 156 19.12 3.31 4.79
N ILE A 157 18.48 4.47 4.99
CA ILE A 157 18.01 4.90 6.31
C ILE A 157 16.74 4.13 6.64
N ALA A 158 16.61 3.65 7.87
CA ALA A 158 15.36 3.07 8.35
C ALA A 158 14.87 3.82 9.59
N LEU A 159 13.66 4.36 9.48
CA LEU A 159 13.01 5.09 10.56
C LEU A 159 11.93 4.23 11.22
N PRO A 160 11.79 4.28 12.55
CA PRO A 160 10.73 3.58 13.27
C PRO A 160 9.36 4.01 12.79
N TYR A 161 8.36 3.16 13.03
CA TYR A 161 6.97 3.50 12.68
C TYR A 161 6.53 4.80 13.37
N ARG A 162 6.01 5.70 12.54
CA ARG A 162 5.33 6.92 12.93
C ARG A 162 4.03 7.01 12.14
N ARG A 163 2.97 7.51 12.76
CA ARG A 163 1.73 7.81 12.04
C ARG A 163 2.03 8.82 10.91
N PRO A 164 1.55 8.59 9.67
CA PRO A 164 1.72 9.54 8.56
C PRO A 164 1.22 10.94 8.93
N GLY A 165 1.97 11.98 8.53
CA GLY A 165 1.68 13.37 8.85
C GLY A 165 2.93 14.27 8.94
N PHE A 166 2.82 15.38 9.67
CA PHE A 166 3.89 16.36 9.78
C PHE A 166 5.17 15.80 10.42
N ARG A 167 5.03 15.14 11.57
CA ARG A 167 6.19 14.71 12.37
C ARG A 167 7.08 13.70 11.68
N ILE A 168 6.50 12.71 11.00
CA ILE A 168 7.30 11.76 10.21
C ILE A 168 8.06 12.46 9.08
N SER A 169 7.47 13.51 8.50
CA SER A 169 8.12 14.30 7.44
C SER A 169 9.33 15.05 7.98
N ARG A 170 9.23 15.64 9.17
CA ARG A 170 10.37 16.25 9.88
C ARG A 170 11.45 15.23 10.23
N GLU A 171 11.07 14.07 10.79
CA GLU A 171 12.01 12.99 11.13
C GLU A 171 12.77 12.49 9.87
N VAL A 172 12.11 12.42 8.71
CA VAL A 172 12.75 12.14 7.41
C VAL A 172 13.76 13.22 7.03
N ALA A 173 13.38 14.50 7.15
CA ALA A 173 14.27 15.62 6.82
C ALA A 173 15.55 15.61 7.69
N ASP A 174 15.37 15.39 8.99
CA ASP A 174 16.47 15.36 9.96
C ASP A 174 17.40 14.16 9.67
N ALA A 175 16.84 12.97 9.43
CA ALA A 175 17.64 11.79 9.11
C ALA A 175 18.43 11.92 7.80
N LEU A 176 17.87 12.59 6.79
CA LEU A 176 18.57 12.87 5.53
C LEU A 176 19.72 13.87 5.72
N ALA A 177 19.57 14.84 6.61
CA ALA A 177 20.63 15.78 6.94
C ALA A 177 21.80 15.09 7.68
N GLU A 178 21.51 14.10 8.52
CA GLU A 178 22.51 13.29 9.23
C GLU A 178 23.21 12.26 8.30
N HIS A 179 22.53 11.82 7.25
CA HIS A 179 23.00 10.78 6.32
C HIS A 179 22.89 11.22 4.85
N PRO A 180 23.64 12.24 4.42
CA PRO A 180 23.53 12.81 3.08
C PRO A 180 23.92 11.84 1.95
N GLU A 181 24.65 10.77 2.26
CA GLU A 181 25.06 9.71 1.32
C GLU A 181 24.01 8.62 1.11
N ALA A 182 22.92 8.64 1.89
CA ALA A 182 21.85 7.66 1.75
C ALA A 182 21.26 7.68 0.34
N LYS A 183 20.83 6.52 -0.14
CA LYS A 183 20.24 6.35 -1.48
C LYS A 183 18.73 6.15 -1.44
N ALA A 184 18.22 5.74 -0.29
CA ALA A 184 16.80 5.53 -0.06
C ALA A 184 16.49 5.60 1.44
N LEU A 185 15.20 5.64 1.74
CA LEU A 185 14.68 5.60 3.10
C LEU A 185 13.54 4.58 3.19
N ILE A 186 13.51 3.83 4.30
CA ILE A 186 12.42 2.94 4.67
C ILE A 186 11.74 3.50 5.92
N LEU A 187 10.42 3.62 5.83
CA LEU A 187 9.55 3.95 6.96
C LEU A 187 8.96 2.64 7.46
N GLU A 188 9.37 2.19 8.65
CA GLU A 188 8.90 0.92 9.19
C GLU A 188 7.37 0.88 9.26
N ARG A 189 6.77 -0.21 8.77
CA ARG A 189 5.31 -0.40 8.73
C ARG A 189 4.53 0.59 7.88
N HIS A 190 5.21 1.20 6.93
CA HIS A 190 4.62 2.18 6.04
C HIS A 190 5.05 1.95 4.59
N GLY A 191 6.34 2.07 4.28
CA GLY A 191 6.80 1.98 2.91
C GLY A 191 8.22 2.49 2.71
N THR A 192 8.51 2.96 1.51
CA THR A 192 9.83 3.47 1.14
C THR A 192 9.75 4.80 0.41
N ILE A 193 10.80 5.60 0.52
CA ILE A 193 11.03 6.83 -0.23
C ILE A 193 12.36 6.67 -0.98
N THR A 194 12.34 6.92 -2.28
CA THR A 194 13.53 7.05 -3.11
C THR A 194 13.48 8.37 -3.88
N TRP A 195 14.63 8.82 -4.36
CA TRP A 195 14.76 10.11 -4.99
C TRP A 195 15.83 10.12 -6.08
N GLY A 196 15.86 11.18 -6.88
CA GLY A 196 16.77 11.30 -8.00
C GLY A 196 16.96 12.73 -8.48
N ALA A 197 18.09 12.96 -9.17
CA ALA A 197 18.37 14.21 -9.86
C ALA A 197 17.46 14.40 -11.08
N VAL A 198 17.01 13.29 -11.67
CA VAL A 198 15.95 13.24 -12.69
C VAL A 198 14.91 12.18 -12.33
N VAL A 199 13.74 12.21 -12.98
CA VAL A 199 12.63 11.26 -12.74
C VAL A 199 13.09 9.80 -12.89
N ARG A 200 13.92 9.52 -13.91
CA ARG A 200 14.42 8.17 -14.18
C ARG A 200 15.23 7.62 -13.01
N ASP A 201 16.09 8.44 -12.39
CA ASP A 201 16.94 7.99 -11.30
C ASP A 201 16.10 7.57 -10.09
N ALA A 202 15.08 8.35 -9.73
CA ALA A 202 14.15 7.98 -8.66
C ALA A 202 13.39 6.69 -8.98
N TYR A 203 12.98 6.51 -10.23
CA TYR A 203 12.31 5.29 -10.70
C TYR A 203 13.22 4.06 -10.60
N GLU A 204 14.43 4.12 -11.14
CA GLU A 204 15.37 2.99 -11.11
C GLU A 204 15.83 2.69 -9.67
N ALA A 205 16.04 3.71 -8.83
CA ALA A 205 16.34 3.53 -7.41
C ALA A 205 15.20 2.82 -6.67
N THR A 206 13.93 3.15 -6.98
CA THR A 206 12.76 2.43 -6.44
C THR A 206 12.84 0.94 -6.79
N LEU A 207 13.10 0.62 -8.05
CA LEU A 207 13.17 -0.77 -8.51
C LEU A 207 14.33 -1.53 -7.89
N GLU A 208 15.52 -0.92 -7.81
CA GLU A 208 16.71 -1.54 -7.22
C GLU A 208 16.45 -1.89 -5.74
N LEU A 209 15.98 -0.91 -4.97
CA LEU A 209 15.71 -1.08 -3.55
C LEU A 209 14.75 -2.24 -3.28
N ILE A 210 13.68 -2.31 -4.06
CA ILE A 210 12.61 -3.29 -3.84
C ILE A 210 13.03 -4.66 -4.36
N THR A 211 13.79 -4.71 -5.46
CA THR A 211 14.39 -5.96 -5.97
C THR A 211 15.31 -6.59 -4.92
N ARG A 212 16.14 -5.79 -4.23
CA ARG A 212 16.99 -6.29 -3.13
C ARG A 212 16.15 -6.89 -1.98
N ALA A 213 14.99 -6.31 -1.68
CA ALA A 213 14.06 -6.92 -0.70
C ALA A 213 13.47 -8.23 -1.20
N GLU A 214 12.98 -8.28 -2.45
CA GLU A 214 12.44 -9.49 -3.06
C GLU A 214 13.45 -10.64 -3.02
N GLU A 215 14.71 -10.36 -3.40
CA GLU A 215 15.81 -11.32 -3.40
C GLU A 215 16.13 -11.82 -1.99
N ALA A 216 16.21 -10.91 -1.00
CA ALA A 216 16.44 -11.28 0.39
C ALA A 216 15.31 -12.16 0.96
N ILE A 217 14.06 -11.88 0.62
CA ILE A 217 12.90 -12.70 1.02
C ILE A 217 12.97 -14.07 0.34
N ALA A 218 13.23 -14.11 -0.97
CA ALA A 218 13.35 -15.37 -1.72
C ALA A 218 14.46 -16.26 -1.17
N GLU A 219 15.63 -15.67 -0.88
CA GLU A 219 16.76 -16.34 -0.24
C GLU A 219 16.37 -16.96 1.12
N ARG A 220 15.68 -16.18 1.97
CA ARG A 220 15.22 -16.66 3.29
C ARG A 220 14.17 -17.75 3.20
N LYS A 221 13.36 -17.77 2.14
CA LYS A 221 12.33 -18.81 1.90
C LYS A 221 12.92 -20.11 1.35
N ARG A 222 14.07 -20.06 0.69
CA ARG A 222 14.63 -21.21 -0.03
C ARG A 222 14.78 -22.44 0.88
N GLY A 223 14.17 -23.54 0.46
CA GLY A 223 14.21 -24.83 1.17
C GLY A 223 13.40 -24.90 2.46
N ARG A 224 12.58 -23.89 2.77
CA ARG A 224 11.78 -23.83 4.01
C ARG A 224 10.28 -23.92 3.72
N ARG A 225 9.54 -24.51 4.66
CA ARG A 225 8.07 -24.44 4.70
C ARG A 225 7.66 -23.18 5.45
N VAL A 226 7.32 -22.13 4.73
CA VAL A 226 7.12 -20.78 5.29
C VAL A 226 5.94 -20.70 6.26
N PHE A 227 4.88 -21.49 6.03
CA PHE A 227 3.64 -21.45 6.82
C PHE A 227 3.35 -22.72 7.64
N GLY A 228 4.39 -23.51 7.95
CA GLY A 228 4.23 -24.76 8.70
C GLY A 228 3.70 -25.95 7.87
N GLY A 229 3.47 -25.76 6.57
CA GLY A 229 2.98 -26.80 5.67
C GLY A 229 1.46 -26.97 5.71
N PRO A 230 0.90 -27.88 4.89
CA PRO A 230 -0.55 -28.05 4.76
C PRO A 230 -1.16 -28.60 6.06
N ARG A 231 -2.24 -27.97 6.52
CA ARG A 231 -3.10 -28.43 7.62
C ARG A 231 -4.22 -29.34 7.12
N VAL A 232 -4.75 -29.02 5.94
CA VAL A 232 -5.86 -29.76 5.31
C VAL A 232 -5.42 -30.33 3.96
N PRO A 233 -6.01 -31.45 3.50
CA PRO A 233 -5.80 -31.94 2.15
C PRO A 233 -6.21 -30.88 1.13
N VAL A 234 -5.34 -30.60 0.16
CA VAL A 234 -5.66 -29.73 -0.97
C VAL A 234 -6.25 -30.59 -2.08
N LEU A 235 -7.50 -30.34 -2.44
CA LEU A 235 -8.18 -31.08 -3.52
C LEU A 235 -7.51 -30.80 -4.88
N GLY A 236 -7.72 -31.69 -5.85
CA GLY A 236 -7.31 -31.46 -7.23
C GLY A 236 -8.01 -30.22 -7.83
N ALA A 237 -7.41 -29.60 -8.85
CA ALA A 237 -7.94 -28.35 -9.42
C ALA A 237 -9.40 -28.47 -9.90
N ALA A 238 -9.77 -29.60 -10.51
CA ALA A 238 -11.15 -29.85 -10.96
C ALA A 238 -12.14 -29.98 -9.79
N GLU A 239 -11.74 -30.66 -8.73
CA GLU A 239 -12.54 -30.86 -7.51
C GLU A 239 -12.71 -29.55 -6.75
N ARG A 240 -11.64 -28.76 -6.60
CA ARG A 240 -11.72 -27.40 -6.03
C ARG A 240 -12.69 -26.54 -6.82
N ARG A 241 -12.60 -26.54 -8.15
CA ARG A 241 -13.52 -25.76 -8.98
C ARG A 241 -14.97 -26.21 -8.80
N ALA A 242 -15.22 -27.51 -8.70
CA ALA A 242 -16.56 -28.04 -8.44
C ALA A 242 -17.09 -27.62 -7.05
N ALA A 243 -16.28 -27.79 -6.00
CA ALA A 243 -16.62 -27.36 -4.65
C ALA A 243 -16.88 -25.84 -4.56
N ALA A 244 -16.04 -25.04 -5.23
CA ALA A 244 -16.20 -23.60 -5.28
C ALA A 244 -17.49 -23.19 -5.98
N LEU A 245 -17.84 -23.83 -7.10
CA LEU A 245 -19.10 -23.59 -7.82
C LEU A 245 -20.33 -23.99 -6.99
N ALA A 246 -20.20 -25.01 -6.14
CA ALA A 246 -21.28 -25.41 -5.25
C ALA A 246 -21.49 -24.39 -4.11
N VAL A 247 -20.40 -23.88 -3.51
CA VAL A 247 -20.45 -22.94 -2.36
C VAL A 247 -20.72 -21.50 -2.77
N ALA A 248 -20.21 -21.06 -3.92
CA ALA A 248 -20.25 -19.66 -4.35
C ALA A 248 -21.67 -19.05 -4.36
N PRO A 249 -22.75 -19.74 -4.80
CA PRO A 249 -24.10 -19.19 -4.75
C PRO A 249 -24.58 -18.87 -3.33
N ARG A 250 -24.34 -19.78 -2.36
CA ARG A 250 -24.72 -19.56 -0.95
C ARG A 250 -23.91 -18.41 -0.35
N LEU A 251 -22.59 -18.42 -0.54
CA LEU A 251 -21.71 -17.34 -0.08
C LEU A 251 -22.11 -15.99 -0.68
N ARG A 252 -22.33 -15.94 -2.00
CA ARG A 252 -22.75 -14.72 -2.70
C ARG A 252 -24.08 -14.21 -2.16
N GLY A 253 -25.04 -15.10 -1.91
CA GLY A 253 -26.33 -14.75 -1.32
C GLY A 253 -26.17 -14.05 0.03
N ARG A 254 -25.31 -14.58 0.90
CA ARG A 254 -24.98 -13.96 2.20
C ARG A 254 -24.32 -12.59 2.03
N LEU A 255 -23.38 -12.45 1.11
CA LEU A 255 -22.62 -11.21 0.91
C LEU A 255 -23.39 -10.13 0.11
N SER A 256 -24.45 -10.49 -0.60
CA SER A 256 -25.22 -9.57 -1.46
C SER A 256 -26.39 -8.87 -0.75
N GLY A 257 -26.55 -9.05 0.57
CA GLY A 257 -27.73 -8.54 1.30
C GLY A 257 -27.91 -7.01 1.28
N ARG A 258 -26.82 -6.25 1.08
CA ARG A 258 -26.85 -4.77 1.05
C ARG A 258 -26.47 -4.15 -0.29
N ARG A 259 -25.73 -4.88 -1.13
CA ARG A 259 -25.24 -4.41 -2.42
C ARG A 259 -25.10 -5.57 -3.39
N ARG A 260 -25.09 -5.29 -4.69
CA ARG A 260 -24.76 -6.31 -5.69
C ARG A 260 -23.29 -6.73 -5.53
N VAL A 261 -23.05 -8.04 -5.45
CA VAL A 261 -21.72 -8.63 -5.33
C VAL A 261 -21.44 -9.54 -6.52
N ILE A 262 -20.20 -9.49 -7.00
CA ILE A 262 -19.60 -10.48 -7.89
C ILE A 262 -18.53 -11.18 -7.06
N LEU A 263 -18.59 -12.51 -7.00
CA LEU A 263 -17.53 -13.28 -6.35
C LEU A 263 -16.45 -13.63 -7.38
N ALA A 264 -15.20 -13.39 -7.02
CA ALA A 264 -14.04 -13.95 -7.71
C ALA A 264 -13.39 -15.01 -6.81
N LEU A 265 -12.90 -16.09 -7.44
CA LEU A 265 -12.11 -17.12 -6.79
C LEU A 265 -10.66 -16.98 -7.24
N ASP A 266 -9.74 -16.98 -6.28
CA ASP A 266 -8.32 -17.18 -6.49
C ASP A 266 -7.89 -18.48 -5.80
N ASP A 267 -7.54 -19.49 -6.60
CA ASP A 267 -6.98 -20.76 -6.16
C ASP A 267 -5.55 -20.97 -6.69
N SER A 268 -4.83 -19.88 -6.94
CA SER A 268 -3.43 -19.90 -7.34
C SER A 268 -2.57 -20.65 -6.31
N ALA A 269 -1.43 -21.18 -6.76
CA ALA A 269 -0.53 -21.96 -5.89
C ALA A 269 -0.11 -21.19 -4.62
N ALA A 270 0.12 -19.87 -4.73
CA ALA A 270 0.49 -19.02 -3.60
C ALA A 270 -0.66 -18.87 -2.58
N VAL A 271 -1.89 -18.64 -3.05
CA VAL A 271 -3.07 -18.59 -2.18
C VAL A 271 -3.30 -19.94 -1.52
N MET A 272 -3.19 -21.03 -2.27
CA MET A 272 -3.40 -22.38 -1.76
C MET A 272 -2.35 -22.78 -0.73
N GLU A 273 -1.08 -22.42 -0.95
CA GLU A 273 0.01 -22.62 0.00
C GLU A 273 -0.29 -21.92 1.33
N PHE A 274 -0.75 -20.66 1.29
CA PHE A 274 -1.08 -19.92 2.50
C PHE A 274 -2.37 -20.41 3.15
N VAL A 275 -3.51 -20.41 2.45
CA VAL A 275 -4.84 -20.63 3.03
C VAL A 275 -5.01 -22.02 3.62
N SER A 276 -4.32 -23.01 3.06
CA SER A 276 -4.38 -24.40 3.51
C SER A 276 -3.32 -24.74 4.55
N SER A 277 -2.53 -23.76 5.00
CA SER A 277 -1.41 -24.00 5.90
C SER A 277 -1.80 -24.09 7.38
N ALA A 278 -0.91 -24.68 8.19
CA ALA A 278 -1.03 -24.71 9.65
C ALA A 278 -1.04 -23.31 10.27
N ALA A 279 -0.29 -22.37 9.70
CA ALA A 279 -0.19 -21.01 10.22
C ALA A 279 -1.33 -20.07 9.77
N ALA A 280 -2.07 -20.41 8.71
CA ALA A 280 -3.11 -19.56 8.12
C ALA A 280 -4.14 -19.01 9.12
N PRO A 281 -4.70 -19.82 10.04
CA PRO A 281 -5.70 -19.34 10.99
C PRO A 281 -5.15 -18.27 11.95
N GLY A 282 -3.86 -18.33 12.28
CA GLY A 282 -3.22 -17.32 13.13
C GLY A 282 -2.78 -16.09 12.33
N LEU A 283 -2.03 -16.31 11.25
CA LEU A 283 -1.44 -15.23 10.46
C LEU A 283 -2.49 -14.35 9.78
N SER A 284 -3.59 -14.93 9.30
CA SER A 284 -4.67 -14.16 8.69
C SER A 284 -5.39 -13.23 9.68
N GLN A 285 -5.23 -13.46 10.99
CA GLN A 285 -5.94 -12.75 12.05
C GLN A 285 -5.10 -11.67 12.75
N VAL A 286 -3.84 -11.47 12.33
CA VAL A 286 -2.93 -10.47 12.90
C VAL A 286 -3.39 -9.05 12.59
N GLY A 287 -3.79 -8.79 11.34
CA GLY A 287 -4.16 -7.46 10.87
C GLY A 287 -3.61 -7.14 9.48
N PRO A 288 -3.94 -5.94 8.97
CA PRO A 288 -3.51 -5.48 7.66
C PRO A 288 -2.01 -5.19 7.64
N ALA A 289 -1.34 -5.44 6.51
CA ALA A 289 0.06 -5.09 6.33
C ALA A 289 0.28 -3.57 6.12
N THR A 290 -0.69 -2.91 5.49
CA THR A 290 -0.69 -1.46 5.20
C THR A 290 -2.07 -0.87 5.47
N PRO A 291 -2.20 0.44 5.73
CA PRO A 291 -3.49 1.10 5.87
C PRO A 291 -4.43 0.90 4.68
N ASP A 292 -3.89 0.73 3.46
CA ASP A 292 -4.69 0.53 2.24
C ASP A 292 -5.63 -0.69 2.36
N HIS A 293 -5.17 -1.77 2.97
CA HIS A 293 -5.98 -2.97 3.21
C HIS A 293 -7.23 -2.66 4.06
N THR A 294 -7.14 -1.74 5.03
CA THR A 294 -8.30 -1.43 5.88
C THR A 294 -9.44 -0.79 5.10
N ILE A 295 -9.11 -0.03 4.04
CA ILE A 295 -10.06 0.68 3.18
C ILE A 295 -10.78 -0.31 2.24
N TYR A 296 -10.03 -1.23 1.63
CA TYR A 296 -10.56 -2.08 0.54
C TYR A 296 -10.94 -3.50 0.99
N THR A 297 -10.19 -4.09 1.92
CA THR A 297 -10.38 -5.50 2.34
C THR A 297 -10.92 -5.64 3.76
N LYS A 298 -11.13 -4.52 4.47
CA LYS A 298 -11.38 -4.46 5.93
C LYS A 298 -10.15 -4.88 6.74
N ARG A 299 -10.25 -4.80 8.07
CA ARG A 299 -9.15 -5.10 9.01
C ARG A 299 -8.66 -6.55 8.89
N LEU A 300 -9.59 -7.49 8.76
CA LEU A 300 -9.31 -8.93 8.73
C LEU A 300 -10.11 -9.59 7.60
N PRO A 301 -9.61 -10.70 7.02
CA PRO A 301 -10.42 -11.60 6.21
C PRO A 301 -11.32 -12.47 7.09
N CYS A 302 -12.40 -12.99 6.51
CA CYS A 302 -13.15 -14.09 7.11
C CYS A 302 -12.41 -15.40 6.84
N PHE A 303 -11.87 -16.03 7.88
CA PHE A 303 -11.24 -17.34 7.77
C PHE A 303 -12.25 -18.44 8.09
N VAL A 304 -12.50 -19.33 7.15
CA VAL A 304 -13.49 -20.39 7.31
C VAL A 304 -12.90 -21.55 8.12
N GLY A 305 -13.56 -21.87 9.23
CA GLY A 305 -13.21 -23.00 10.09
C GLY A 305 -13.65 -24.34 9.47
N ALA A 306 -13.01 -24.76 8.38
CA ALA A 306 -13.24 -26.04 7.72
C ALA A 306 -11.97 -26.90 7.71
N ASP A 307 -12.08 -28.13 8.19
CA ASP A 307 -10.96 -29.10 8.17
C ASP A 307 -10.93 -29.94 6.87
N ARG A 308 -11.99 -29.88 6.06
CA ARG A 308 -12.10 -30.53 4.75
C ARG A 308 -13.00 -29.73 3.81
N ALA A 309 -12.74 -29.83 2.50
CA ALA A 309 -13.49 -29.12 1.46
C ALA A 309 -14.29 -30.05 0.52
N ASP A 310 -14.30 -31.37 0.79
CA ASP A 310 -14.94 -32.38 -0.06
C ASP A 310 -16.42 -32.67 0.28
N ASP A 311 -16.89 -32.24 1.45
CA ASP A 311 -18.30 -32.31 1.83
C ASP A 311 -18.95 -30.92 1.67
N PHE A 312 -19.83 -30.81 0.67
CA PHE A 312 -20.49 -29.56 0.32
C PHE A 312 -21.36 -28.98 1.43
N ASP A 313 -22.24 -29.78 2.05
CA ASP A 313 -23.18 -29.24 3.02
C ASP A 313 -22.46 -28.83 4.31
N THR A 314 -21.47 -29.61 4.72
CA THR A 314 -20.59 -29.25 5.84
C THR A 314 -19.81 -27.98 5.54
N LEU A 315 -19.24 -27.86 4.33
CA LEU A 315 -18.46 -26.68 3.92
C LEU A 315 -19.33 -25.43 3.83
N ALA A 316 -20.53 -25.53 3.22
CA ALA A 316 -21.46 -24.42 3.13
C ALA A 316 -21.91 -23.94 4.52
N ALA A 317 -22.23 -24.86 5.42
CA ALA A 317 -22.58 -24.51 6.79
C ALA A 317 -21.41 -23.87 7.54
N ALA A 318 -20.16 -24.33 7.31
CA ALA A 318 -18.97 -23.69 7.88
C ALA A 318 -18.77 -22.27 7.37
N VAL A 319 -18.95 -22.04 6.06
CA VAL A 319 -18.88 -20.71 5.44
C VAL A 319 -19.92 -19.78 6.06
N GLU A 320 -21.17 -20.22 6.19
CA GLU A 320 -22.24 -19.41 6.78
C GLU A 320 -21.94 -19.03 8.23
N ARG A 321 -21.54 -20.00 9.07
CA ARG A 321 -21.13 -19.73 10.45
C ARG A 321 -19.96 -18.75 10.54
N SER A 322 -18.91 -18.94 9.75
CA SER A 322 -17.74 -18.05 9.78
C SER A 322 -18.06 -16.64 9.29
N VAL A 323 -19.00 -16.47 8.36
CA VAL A 323 -19.49 -15.14 7.96
C VAL A 323 -20.25 -14.46 9.11
N ASP A 324 -21.07 -15.20 9.84
CA ASP A 324 -21.81 -14.65 10.99
C ASP A 324 -20.86 -14.24 12.13
N GLU A 325 -19.89 -15.10 12.46
CA GLU A 325 -18.82 -14.81 13.42
C GLU A 325 -18.00 -13.57 13.02
N PHE A 326 -17.68 -13.45 11.72
CA PHE A 326 -17.00 -12.28 11.18
C PHE A 326 -17.81 -11.00 11.39
N VAL A 327 -19.11 -11.03 11.06
CA VAL A 327 -20.00 -9.87 11.19
C VAL A 327 -20.10 -9.44 12.65
N GLU A 328 -20.25 -10.38 13.58
CA GLU A 328 -20.27 -10.11 15.02
C GLU A 328 -18.95 -9.47 15.47
N ALA A 329 -17.81 -10.09 15.13
CA ALA A 329 -16.49 -9.60 15.50
C ALA A 329 -16.18 -8.20 14.92
N TYR A 330 -16.55 -7.97 13.67
CA TYR A 330 -16.37 -6.67 13.01
C TYR A 330 -17.25 -5.59 13.66
N THR A 331 -18.51 -5.91 13.95
CA THR A 331 -19.45 -4.99 14.60
C THR A 331 -18.97 -4.64 16.01
N ARG A 332 -18.54 -5.63 16.80
CA ARG A 332 -17.95 -5.40 18.12
C ARG A 332 -16.70 -4.53 18.06
N TYR A 333 -15.83 -4.77 17.08
CA TYR A 333 -14.64 -3.94 16.87
C TYR A 333 -15.03 -2.50 16.55
N PHE A 334 -15.99 -2.29 15.66
CA PHE A 334 -16.50 -0.96 15.32
C PHE A 334 -17.05 -0.24 16.56
N GLU A 335 -17.93 -0.87 17.33
CA GLU A 335 -18.53 -0.24 18.52
C GLU A 335 -17.48 0.15 19.57
N ALA A 336 -16.44 -0.67 19.74
CA ALA A 336 -15.35 -0.40 20.68
C ALA A 336 -14.43 0.76 20.24
N HIS A 337 -14.39 1.11 18.96
CA HIS A 337 -13.45 2.11 18.40
C HIS A 337 -14.14 3.24 17.62
N ARG A 338 -15.47 3.32 17.68
CA ARG A 338 -16.22 4.38 16.98
C ARG A 338 -15.87 5.75 17.57
N PHE A 339 -15.80 6.74 16.70
CA PHE A 339 -15.64 8.14 17.07
C PHE A 339 -16.89 8.93 16.67
N GLU A 340 -16.96 10.19 17.08
CA GLU A 340 -18.10 11.05 16.75
C GLU A 340 -18.31 11.15 15.23
N GLY A 341 -19.53 10.85 14.77
CA GLY A 341 -19.87 10.83 13.34
C GLY A 341 -19.47 9.54 12.60
N ALA A 342 -18.89 8.55 13.26
CA ALA A 342 -18.62 7.26 12.64
C ALA A 342 -19.91 6.44 12.45
N GLU A 343 -20.12 5.93 11.23
CA GLU A 343 -21.25 5.06 10.89
C GLU A 343 -20.77 3.64 10.55
N LEU A 344 -21.52 2.64 11.02
CA LEU A 344 -21.27 1.25 10.66
C LEU A 344 -21.72 1.01 9.22
N VAL A 345 -20.75 1.04 8.31
CA VAL A 345 -20.91 0.53 6.93
C VAL A 345 -21.24 -0.97 6.93
N ASP A 346 -21.44 -1.58 5.75
CA ASP A 346 -21.75 -3.02 5.71
C ASP A 346 -20.68 -3.87 6.42
N PRO A 347 -21.05 -4.72 7.39
CA PRO A 347 -20.11 -5.50 8.19
C PRO A 347 -19.68 -6.80 7.50
N LEU A 348 -20.04 -7.00 6.23
CA LEU A 348 -19.81 -8.25 5.49
C LEU A 348 -18.36 -8.37 5.02
N PRO A 349 -17.73 -9.55 5.07
CA PRO A 349 -16.33 -9.70 4.68
C PRO A 349 -16.11 -9.40 3.19
N ARG A 350 -14.94 -8.86 2.87
CA ARG A 350 -14.48 -8.63 1.48
C ARG A 350 -13.58 -9.74 0.95
N VAL A 351 -12.93 -10.44 1.87
CA VAL A 351 -12.04 -11.57 1.60
C VAL A 351 -12.49 -12.73 2.47
N VAL A 352 -12.75 -13.87 1.86
CA VAL A 352 -13.13 -15.11 2.53
C VAL A 352 -12.12 -16.20 2.18
N LEU A 353 -11.42 -16.69 3.19
CA LEU A 353 -10.34 -17.66 3.09
C LEU A 353 -10.89 -19.04 3.43
N VAL A 354 -10.84 -19.98 2.47
CA VAL A 354 -11.39 -21.32 2.62
C VAL A 354 -10.28 -22.36 2.48
N PRO A 355 -9.82 -22.97 3.59
CA PRO A 355 -8.78 -23.99 3.56
C PRO A 355 -9.10 -25.13 2.58
N GLY A 356 -8.12 -25.55 1.79
CA GLY A 356 -8.29 -26.62 0.80
C GLY A 356 -9.05 -26.21 -0.47
N LEU A 357 -9.63 -25.01 -0.53
CA LEU A 357 -10.43 -24.53 -1.66
C LEU A 357 -9.86 -23.27 -2.34
N GLY A 358 -9.52 -22.23 -1.58
CA GLY A 358 -8.98 -20.97 -2.12
C GLY A 358 -9.46 -19.72 -1.39
N MET A 359 -9.30 -18.57 -2.03
CA MET A 359 -9.73 -17.26 -1.55
C MET A 359 -10.86 -16.72 -2.41
N PHE A 360 -11.96 -16.34 -1.79
CA PHE A 360 -13.05 -15.61 -2.45
C PHE A 360 -12.98 -14.12 -2.13
N THR A 361 -13.23 -13.28 -3.13
CA THR A 361 -13.33 -11.81 -2.97
C THR A 361 -14.68 -11.28 -3.47
N ALA A 362 -15.20 -10.21 -2.84
CA ALA A 362 -16.61 -9.76 -2.94
C ALA A 362 -16.83 -8.25 -3.07
#